data_AF-A0A2H0ZG05-F1
#
_entry.id   AF-A0A2H0ZG05-F1
#
_cell.length_a   1.000
_cell.length_b   1.000
_cell.length_c   1.000
_cell.angle_alpha   90.00
_cell.angle_beta   90.00
_cell.angle_gamma   90.00
#
_symmetry.space_group_name_H-M   'P 1'
#
loop_
_entity.id
_entity.type
_entity.pdbx_description
1 polymer ?
#
loop_
_entity_poly.entity_id
_entity_poly.type
_entity_poly.pdbx_seq_one_letter_code
_entity_poly.pdbx_strand_id
1 'polypeptide(L)'
;MDDFSDSGELYTIRNQFFTSQHHKVLSYSLDSFSRDNQLKVIEFQVRSSVALSQDASQLIDNGKSIFPEQTQVFDVLQAWNDLMTFGTDESTYFDDVVNPEFELQAILTALYYVKFKKDIPLAIQLLVKYTNYNTNNVKELEPYLILVQLYLVKENFSEAYKIYTGFQNFPPQARDNIIYQVLESWILSIKGESDNISNAFYFYDEMLSSDFEDDPQGKFRILNVLFVMTMQLKHLPEAKELLNQINALNYKGNENDDFLANQVTFDYLTNNGANVESLLQHLEESNPEHQLLADLAEKEAKFDEIVSKYQTAT
;
A
#
# COMPACT_ATOMS: atom_id res chain seq x y z
N MET A 1 -25.46 9.59 14.31
CA MET A 1 -24.16 10.17 13.92
C MET A 1 -24.10 10.12 12.40
N ASP A 2 -23.40 11.05 11.76
CA ASP A 2 -23.21 10.97 10.31
C ASP A 2 -22.24 9.81 10.06
N ASP A 3 -22.79 8.67 9.67
CA ASP A 3 -22.10 7.39 9.51
C ASP A 3 -20.98 7.44 8.44
N PHE A 4 -20.88 8.53 7.69
CA PHE A 4 -19.94 8.75 6.61
C PHE A 4 -18.98 9.90 6.82
N SER A 5 -19.25 10.80 7.77
CA SER A 5 -18.36 11.93 7.95
C SER A 5 -17.05 11.41 8.55
N ASP A 6 -15.97 11.61 7.81
CA ASP A 6 -14.60 11.59 8.32
C ASP A 6 -14.35 12.76 9.29
N SER A 7 -15.39 13.33 9.92
CA SER A 7 -15.30 14.26 11.05
C SER A 7 -15.44 13.55 12.42
N GLY A 8 -15.53 12.22 12.41
CA GLY A 8 -15.63 11.40 13.62
C GLY A 8 -14.29 11.19 14.33
N GLU A 9 -14.34 10.59 15.52
CA GLU A 9 -13.18 10.36 16.40
C GLU A 9 -12.03 9.57 15.72
N LEU A 10 -12.34 8.74 14.72
CA LEU A 10 -11.37 7.89 14.03
C LEU A 10 -10.62 8.57 12.88
N TYR A 11 -10.98 9.80 12.50
CA TYR A 11 -10.42 10.45 11.31
C TYR A 11 -8.90 10.53 11.33
N THR A 12 -8.35 11.13 12.38
CA THR A 12 -6.91 11.40 12.47
C THR A 12 -6.09 10.12 12.52
N ILE A 13 -6.49 9.15 13.36
CA ILE A 13 -5.78 7.87 13.48
C ILE A 13 -5.86 7.06 12.18
N ARG A 14 -6.98 7.14 11.44
CA ARG A 14 -7.13 6.50 10.13
C ARG A 14 -6.19 7.11 9.09
N ASN A 15 -6.15 8.44 8.99
CA ASN A 15 -5.22 9.13 8.10
C ASN A 15 -3.77 8.75 8.39
N GLN A 16 -3.40 8.75 9.67
CA GLN A 16 -2.06 8.36 10.10
C GLN A 16 -1.75 6.90 9.77
N PHE A 17 -2.70 5.98 9.95
CA PHE A 17 -2.53 4.58 9.57
C PHE A 17 -2.26 4.41 8.06
N PHE A 18 -3.09 5.00 7.20
CA PHE A 18 -2.95 4.86 5.75
C PHE A 18 -1.81 5.69 5.13
N THR A 19 -1.24 6.64 5.89
CA THR A 19 -0.01 7.38 5.52
C THR A 19 1.25 6.84 6.21
N SER A 20 1.17 5.65 6.82
CA SER A 20 2.30 4.97 7.47
C SER A 20 2.93 5.74 8.65
N GLN A 21 2.13 6.54 9.36
CA GLN A 21 2.50 7.18 10.62
C GLN A 21 2.24 6.23 11.81
N HIS A 22 2.88 5.06 11.78
CA HIS A 22 2.59 3.95 12.68
C HIS A 22 2.96 4.24 14.14
N HIS A 23 4.02 5.00 14.41
CA HIS A 23 4.37 5.39 15.79
C HIS A 23 3.30 6.32 16.37
N LYS A 24 2.78 7.26 15.57
CA LYS A 24 1.65 8.10 15.99
C LYS A 24 0.38 7.30 16.27
N VAL A 25 0.06 6.30 15.44
CA VAL A 25 -1.07 5.40 15.69
C VAL A 25 -0.91 4.67 17.03
N LEU A 26 0.30 4.20 17.35
CA LEU A 26 0.59 3.54 18.62
C LEU A 26 0.53 4.49 19.84
N SER A 27 0.74 5.79 19.66
CA SER A 27 0.76 6.78 20.74
C SER A 27 -0.62 7.12 21.34
N TYR A 28 -1.70 6.75 20.65
CA TYR A 28 -3.05 7.06 21.10
C TYR A 28 -3.45 6.32 22.38
N SER A 29 -4.10 7.04 23.29
CA SER A 29 -4.82 6.44 24.42
C SER A 29 -6.22 5.99 24.01
N LEU A 30 -6.62 4.78 24.40
CA LEU A 30 -7.97 4.26 24.16
C LEU A 30 -9.06 5.10 24.86
N ASP A 31 -8.72 5.76 25.97
CA ASP A 31 -9.66 6.63 26.71
C ASP A 31 -10.03 7.89 25.93
N SER A 32 -9.28 8.23 24.87
CA SER A 32 -9.61 9.34 23.97
C SER A 32 -10.70 9.00 22.95
N PHE A 33 -11.16 7.76 22.91
CA PHE A 33 -12.16 7.28 21.95
C PHE A 33 -13.39 6.72 22.68
N SER A 34 -14.56 6.89 22.06
CA SER A 34 -15.78 6.23 22.51
C SER A 34 -15.64 4.71 22.47
N ARG A 35 -16.43 4.04 23.32
CA ARG A 35 -16.39 2.59 23.48
C ARG A 35 -16.55 1.83 22.16
N ASP A 36 -17.41 2.34 21.28
CA ASP A 36 -17.71 1.73 19.98
C ASP A 36 -16.53 1.85 18.99
N ASN A 37 -15.65 2.84 19.17
CA ASN A 37 -14.49 3.08 18.30
C ASN A 37 -13.20 2.45 18.82
N GLN A 38 -13.11 2.16 20.12
CA GLN A 38 -11.93 1.58 20.77
C GLN A 38 -11.47 0.27 20.11
N LEU A 39 -12.37 -0.61 19.67
CA LEU A 39 -11.99 -1.85 18.98
C LEU A 39 -11.22 -1.56 17.69
N LYS A 40 -11.68 -0.59 16.88
CA LYS A 40 -11.01 -0.21 15.63
C LYS A 40 -9.66 0.47 15.88
N VAL A 41 -9.53 1.23 16.97
CA VAL A 41 -8.25 1.79 17.41
C VAL A 41 -7.25 0.68 17.73
N ILE A 42 -7.66 -0.34 18.51
CA ILE A 42 -6.80 -1.49 18.82
C ILE A 42 -6.41 -2.23 17.55
N GLU A 43 -7.33 -2.41 16.60
CA GLU A 43 -7.01 -3.00 15.29
C GLU A 43 -5.89 -2.23 14.58
N PHE A 44 -6.01 -0.89 14.47
CA PHE A 44 -4.96 -0.07 13.86
C PHE A 44 -3.64 -0.11 14.63
N GLN A 45 -3.68 -0.14 15.96
CA GLN A 45 -2.50 -0.23 16.80
C GLN A 45 -1.78 -1.57 16.58
N VAL A 46 -2.48 -2.69 16.66
CA VAL A 46 -1.88 -4.02 16.43
C VAL A 46 -1.26 -4.11 15.03
N ARG A 47 -2.00 -3.67 14.00
CA ARG A 47 -1.49 -3.67 12.62
C ARG A 47 -0.29 -2.74 12.44
N SER A 48 -0.24 -1.62 13.15
CA SER A 48 0.90 -0.70 13.15
C SER A 48 2.12 -1.26 13.87
N SER A 49 1.94 -1.96 15.01
CA SER A 49 3.02 -2.71 15.65
C SER A 49 3.63 -3.73 14.69
N VAL A 50 2.79 -4.52 14.02
CA VAL A 50 3.26 -5.51 13.04
C VAL A 50 3.99 -4.84 11.86
N ALA A 51 3.47 -3.71 11.35
CA ALA A 51 4.13 -2.95 10.27
C ALA A 51 5.52 -2.44 10.69
N LEU A 52 5.69 -2.06 11.96
CA LEU A 52 6.97 -1.66 12.56
C LEU A 52 7.84 -2.85 12.99
N SER A 53 7.43 -4.09 12.68
CA SER A 53 8.12 -5.32 13.11
C SER A 53 8.24 -5.46 14.63
N GLN A 54 7.25 -4.94 15.37
CA GLN A 54 7.14 -5.06 16.82
C GLN A 54 6.11 -6.13 17.19
N ASP A 55 6.36 -6.85 18.29
CA ASP A 55 5.40 -7.83 18.81
C ASP A 55 4.17 -7.12 19.41
N ALA A 56 2.99 -7.48 18.91
CA ALA A 56 1.71 -6.92 19.34
C ALA A 56 0.97 -7.78 20.38
N SER A 57 1.56 -8.89 20.85
CA SER A 57 0.88 -9.86 21.75
C SER A 57 0.27 -9.19 22.99
N GLN A 58 0.98 -8.26 23.63
CA GLN A 58 0.46 -7.55 24.80
C GLN A 58 -0.74 -6.65 24.47
N LEU A 59 -0.73 -5.97 23.31
CA LEU A 59 -1.87 -5.16 22.86
C LEU A 59 -3.09 -6.04 22.58
N ILE A 60 -2.86 -7.21 21.99
CA ILE A 60 -3.90 -8.20 21.70
C ILE A 60 -4.51 -8.75 23.01
N ASP A 61 -3.69 -9.15 23.99
CA ASP A 61 -4.16 -9.69 25.26
C ASP A 61 -4.95 -8.65 26.09
N ASN A 62 -4.50 -7.41 26.08
CA ASN A 62 -5.25 -6.30 26.67
C ASN A 62 -6.57 -6.09 25.93
N GLY A 63 -6.57 -6.11 24.60
CA GLY A 63 -7.77 -6.01 23.78
C GLY A 63 -8.78 -7.12 24.06
N LYS A 64 -8.35 -8.37 24.16
CA LYS A 64 -9.18 -9.54 24.56
C LYS A 64 -9.79 -9.35 25.93
N SER A 65 -9.05 -8.77 26.88
CA SER A 65 -9.55 -8.48 28.23
C SER A 65 -10.62 -7.39 28.22
N ILE A 66 -10.50 -6.41 27.32
CA ILE A 66 -11.42 -5.30 27.19
C ILE A 66 -12.67 -5.70 26.40
N PHE A 67 -12.54 -6.48 25.33
CA PHE A 67 -13.62 -6.90 24.42
C PHE A 67 -13.67 -8.45 24.31
N PRO A 68 -14.02 -9.16 25.39
CA PRO A 68 -13.98 -10.63 25.43
C PRO A 68 -14.95 -11.30 24.45
N GLU A 69 -15.96 -10.59 23.97
CA GLU A 69 -16.90 -11.07 22.95
C GLU A 69 -16.33 -11.08 21.53
N GLN A 70 -15.27 -10.29 21.26
CA GLN A 70 -14.70 -10.11 19.92
C GLN A 70 -13.58 -11.11 19.60
N THR A 71 -13.79 -12.37 19.99
CA THR A 71 -12.80 -13.46 19.85
C THR A 71 -12.25 -13.59 18.43
N GLN A 72 -13.12 -13.66 17.42
CA GLN A 72 -12.73 -13.82 16.02
C GLN A 72 -11.81 -12.69 15.53
N VAL A 73 -12.06 -11.44 15.95
CA VAL A 73 -11.21 -10.29 15.57
C VAL A 73 -9.80 -10.46 16.13
N PHE A 74 -9.69 -10.83 17.41
CA PHE A 74 -8.38 -11.01 18.04
C PHE A 74 -7.66 -12.28 17.59
N ASP A 75 -8.38 -13.32 17.16
CA ASP A 75 -7.78 -14.52 16.57
C ASP A 75 -7.10 -14.18 15.23
N VAL A 76 -7.75 -13.37 14.38
CA VAL A 76 -7.16 -12.87 13.13
C VAL A 76 -5.93 -12.00 13.43
N LEU A 77 -6.02 -11.09 14.40
CA LEU A 77 -4.92 -10.20 14.77
C LEU A 77 -3.73 -10.98 15.35
N GLN A 78 -3.99 -11.99 16.19
CA GLN A 78 -2.97 -12.88 16.71
C GLN A 78 -2.30 -13.64 15.58
N ALA A 79 -3.08 -14.27 14.69
CA ALA A 79 -2.53 -14.98 13.55
C ALA A 79 -1.65 -14.07 12.67
N TRP A 80 -2.04 -12.82 12.46
CA TRP A 80 -1.22 -11.86 11.72
C TRP A 80 0.08 -11.48 12.43
N ASN A 81 0.04 -11.29 13.75
CA ASN A 81 1.24 -11.06 14.57
C ASN A 81 2.18 -12.28 14.54
N ASP A 82 1.63 -13.48 14.65
CA ASP A 82 2.36 -14.74 14.69
C ASP A 82 3.15 -15.01 13.41
N LEU A 83 2.67 -14.55 12.24
CA LEU A 83 3.40 -14.64 10.96
C LEU A 83 4.78 -13.97 11.00
N MET A 84 4.96 -12.94 11.84
CA MET A 84 6.27 -12.28 12.00
C MET A 84 7.29 -13.16 12.74
N THR A 85 6.80 -14.04 13.62
CA THR A 85 7.64 -14.86 14.51
C THR A 85 7.81 -16.28 13.97
N PHE A 86 6.73 -16.87 13.45
CA PHE A 86 6.68 -18.28 13.06
C PHE A 86 6.65 -18.48 11.54
N GLY A 87 6.54 -17.40 10.75
CA GLY A 87 6.50 -17.48 9.30
C GLY A 87 5.30 -18.29 8.79
N THR A 88 5.51 -19.09 7.75
CA THR A 88 4.47 -19.94 7.12
C THR A 88 4.84 -21.41 7.06
N ASP A 89 5.72 -21.86 7.97
CA ASP A 89 6.25 -23.23 7.97
C ASP A 89 5.20 -24.27 8.40
N GLU A 90 4.17 -23.83 9.14
CA GLU A 90 2.99 -24.62 9.51
C GLU A 90 1.73 -24.07 8.83
N SER A 91 0.65 -24.87 8.82
CA SER A 91 -0.68 -24.38 8.40
C SER A 91 -1.06 -23.19 9.25
N THR A 92 -1.32 -22.06 8.61
CA THR A 92 -1.69 -20.83 9.29
C THR A 92 -3.21 -20.70 9.33
N TYR A 93 -3.73 -19.86 10.24
CA TYR A 93 -5.14 -19.47 10.26
C TYR A 93 -5.68 -19.08 8.88
N PHE A 94 -4.86 -18.40 8.07
CA PHE A 94 -5.26 -17.85 6.78
C PHE A 94 -5.43 -18.92 5.69
N ASP A 95 -4.77 -20.07 5.81
CA ASP A 95 -4.91 -21.18 4.84
C ASP A 95 -6.33 -21.79 4.91
N ASP A 96 -7.00 -21.70 6.06
CA ASP A 96 -8.34 -22.24 6.29
C ASP A 96 -9.47 -21.25 5.91
N VAL A 97 -9.14 -19.99 5.63
CA VAL A 97 -10.13 -18.95 5.29
C VAL A 97 -10.56 -19.06 3.83
N VAL A 98 -11.71 -19.70 3.60
CA VAL A 98 -12.34 -19.80 2.27
C VAL A 98 -13.30 -18.63 1.99
N ASN A 99 -14.06 -18.22 3.02
CA ASN A 99 -15.04 -17.13 2.95
C ASN A 99 -14.80 -16.21 4.14
N PRO A 100 -14.19 -15.04 3.95
CA PRO A 100 -14.03 -14.11 5.06
C PRO A 100 -15.40 -13.59 5.52
N GLU A 101 -15.58 -13.53 6.83
CA GLU A 101 -16.83 -13.16 7.50
C GLU A 101 -16.93 -11.66 7.78
N PHE A 102 -15.79 -10.97 7.90
CA PHE A 102 -15.70 -9.53 8.19
C PHE A 102 -14.45 -8.89 7.56
N GLU A 103 -14.42 -7.55 7.51
CA GLU A 103 -13.45 -6.75 6.74
C GLU A 103 -12.00 -7.14 7.07
N LEU A 104 -11.66 -7.14 8.36
CA LEU A 104 -10.31 -7.43 8.84
C LEU A 104 -9.82 -8.84 8.42
N GLN A 105 -10.70 -9.84 8.46
CA GLN A 105 -10.36 -11.18 8.00
C GLN A 105 -10.12 -11.19 6.48
N ALA A 106 -10.95 -10.49 5.70
CA ALA A 106 -10.79 -10.41 4.25
C ALA A 106 -9.45 -9.77 3.86
N ILE A 107 -9.13 -8.61 4.45
CA ILE A 107 -7.91 -7.87 4.11
C ILE A 107 -6.64 -8.61 4.53
N LEU A 108 -6.59 -9.18 5.75
CA LEU A 108 -5.37 -9.84 6.24
C LEU A 108 -5.15 -11.19 5.56
N THR A 109 -6.21 -11.91 5.20
CA THR A 109 -6.10 -13.13 4.39
C THR A 109 -5.59 -12.81 2.99
N ALA A 110 -6.09 -11.75 2.35
CA ALA A 110 -5.60 -11.34 1.03
C ALA A 110 -4.11 -10.93 1.09
N LEU A 111 -3.72 -10.13 2.09
CA LEU A 111 -2.32 -9.75 2.30
C LEU A 111 -1.43 -10.96 2.59
N TYR A 112 -1.93 -11.96 3.31
CA TYR A 112 -1.22 -13.21 3.54
C TYR A 112 -0.90 -13.94 2.23
N TYR A 113 -1.90 -14.14 1.36
CA TYR A 113 -1.71 -14.80 0.07
C TYR A 113 -0.72 -14.04 -0.83
N VAL A 114 -0.79 -12.71 -0.83
CA VAL A 114 0.14 -11.87 -1.61
C VAL A 114 1.56 -11.95 -1.05
N LYS A 115 1.73 -11.69 0.24
CA LYS A 115 3.07 -11.52 0.85
C LYS A 115 3.81 -12.84 0.98
N PHE A 116 3.14 -13.89 1.45
CA PHE A 116 3.77 -15.15 1.84
C PHE A 116 3.56 -16.28 0.85
N LYS A 117 2.41 -16.35 0.17
CA LYS A 117 2.17 -17.39 -0.87
C LYS A 117 2.48 -16.93 -2.28
N LYS A 118 2.71 -15.62 -2.49
CA LYS A 118 2.88 -15.00 -3.81
C LYS A 118 1.69 -15.28 -4.76
N ASP A 119 0.51 -15.53 -4.21
CA ASP A 119 -0.71 -15.89 -4.96
C ASP A 119 -1.67 -14.69 -5.05
N ILE A 120 -1.31 -13.76 -5.94
CA ILE A 120 -2.16 -12.59 -6.25
C ILE A 120 -3.54 -13.00 -6.81
N PRO A 121 -3.65 -13.98 -7.74
CA PRO A 121 -4.97 -14.40 -8.25
C PRO A 121 -5.93 -14.86 -7.14
N LEU A 122 -5.47 -15.64 -6.17
CA LEU A 122 -6.31 -16.11 -5.07
C LEU A 122 -6.73 -14.96 -4.13
N ALA A 123 -5.81 -14.03 -3.85
CA ALA A 123 -6.12 -12.83 -3.08
C ALA A 123 -7.21 -11.97 -3.76
N ILE A 124 -7.10 -11.77 -5.08
CA ILE A 124 -8.13 -11.09 -5.89
C ILE A 124 -9.46 -11.84 -5.80
N GLN A 125 -9.46 -13.16 -6.00
CA GLN A 125 -10.67 -13.98 -5.95
C GLN A 125 -11.40 -13.84 -4.61
N LEU A 126 -10.65 -13.88 -3.51
CA LEU A 126 -11.17 -13.74 -2.15
C LEU A 126 -11.80 -12.37 -1.92
N LEU A 127 -11.13 -11.28 -2.30
CA LEU A 127 -11.64 -9.92 -2.14
C LEU A 127 -12.84 -9.63 -3.04
N VAL A 128 -12.84 -10.13 -4.28
CA VAL A 128 -14.01 -10.04 -5.19
C VAL A 128 -15.21 -10.74 -4.57
N LYS A 129 -15.02 -11.93 -4.00
CA LYS A 129 -16.11 -12.66 -3.33
C LYS A 129 -16.67 -11.88 -2.14
N TYR A 130 -15.80 -11.33 -1.30
CA TYR A 130 -16.18 -10.55 -0.13
C TYR A 130 -16.99 -9.29 -0.52
N THR A 131 -16.43 -8.49 -1.43
CA THR A 131 -17.04 -7.22 -1.88
C THR A 131 -18.35 -7.42 -2.65
N ASN A 132 -18.51 -8.52 -3.40
CA ASN A 132 -19.76 -8.85 -4.08
C ASN A 132 -20.85 -9.35 -3.13
N TYR A 133 -20.48 -9.98 -2.01
CA TYR A 133 -21.46 -10.37 -0.99
C TYR A 133 -21.93 -9.14 -0.17
N ASN A 134 -21.04 -8.16 0.02
CA ASN A 134 -21.27 -7.02 0.90
C ASN A 134 -21.52 -5.69 0.16
N THR A 135 -22.23 -5.73 -0.98
CA THR A 135 -22.36 -4.59 -1.93
C THR A 135 -22.97 -3.30 -1.36
N ASN A 136 -23.58 -3.37 -0.17
CA ASN A 136 -24.21 -2.23 0.50
C ASN A 136 -23.41 -1.74 1.73
N ASN A 137 -22.31 -2.39 2.10
CA ASN A 137 -21.48 -1.94 3.23
C ASN A 137 -20.45 -0.91 2.79
N VAL A 138 -20.97 0.28 2.58
CA VAL A 138 -20.22 1.52 2.30
C VAL A 138 -19.26 1.95 3.42
N LYS A 139 -19.19 1.21 4.55
CA LYS A 139 -18.25 1.47 5.66
C LYS A 139 -16.97 0.65 5.56
N GLU A 140 -16.96 -0.43 4.75
CA GLU A 140 -15.83 -1.34 4.59
C GLU A 140 -15.12 -1.07 3.26
N LEU A 141 -14.25 -0.06 3.26
CA LEU A 141 -13.61 0.42 2.04
C LEU A 141 -12.26 -0.27 1.78
N GLU A 142 -11.63 -0.84 2.81
CA GLU A 142 -10.28 -1.36 2.71
C GLU A 142 -10.14 -2.56 1.75
N PRO A 143 -11.10 -3.50 1.66
CA PRO A 143 -11.07 -4.57 0.66
C PRO A 143 -10.99 -4.04 -0.77
N TYR A 144 -11.67 -2.93 -1.07
CA TYR A 144 -11.63 -2.30 -2.38
C TYR A 144 -10.28 -1.63 -2.66
N LEU A 145 -9.66 -1.02 -1.65
CA LEU A 145 -8.31 -0.45 -1.77
C LEU A 145 -7.30 -1.50 -2.20
N ILE A 146 -7.28 -2.64 -1.49
CA ILE A 146 -6.36 -3.74 -1.80
C ILE A 146 -6.70 -4.33 -3.17
N LEU A 147 -7.98 -4.51 -3.48
CA LEU A 147 -8.40 -5.06 -4.76
C LEU A 147 -7.97 -4.17 -5.95
N VAL A 148 -8.12 -2.85 -5.84
CA VAL A 148 -7.61 -1.90 -6.84
C VAL A 148 -6.10 -2.02 -6.96
N GLN A 149 -5.36 -2.04 -5.84
CA GLN A 149 -3.91 -2.20 -5.87
C GLN A 149 -3.49 -3.47 -6.61
N LEU A 150 -4.12 -4.61 -6.31
CA LEU A 150 -3.79 -5.89 -6.93
C LEU A 150 -4.12 -5.91 -8.43
N TYR A 151 -5.24 -5.31 -8.84
CA TYR A 151 -5.53 -5.17 -10.28
C TYR A 151 -4.50 -4.31 -11.00
N LEU A 152 -4.05 -3.22 -10.39
CA LEU A 152 -3.02 -2.37 -10.97
C LEU A 152 -1.67 -3.09 -11.09
N VAL A 153 -1.27 -3.85 -10.05
CA VAL A 153 -0.07 -4.72 -10.09
C VAL A 153 -0.16 -5.79 -11.18
N LYS A 154 -1.37 -6.29 -11.48
CA LYS A 154 -1.60 -7.24 -12.58
C LYS A 154 -1.84 -6.57 -13.93
N GLU A 155 -1.52 -5.28 -14.06
CA GLU A 155 -1.71 -4.46 -15.27
C GLU A 155 -3.16 -4.45 -15.78
N ASN A 156 -4.12 -4.76 -14.91
CA ASN A 156 -5.54 -4.82 -15.23
C ASN A 156 -6.23 -3.51 -14.84
N PHE A 157 -5.86 -2.43 -15.53
CA PHE A 157 -6.46 -1.11 -15.32
C PHE A 157 -7.98 -1.11 -15.51
N SER A 158 -8.51 -1.95 -16.40
CA SER A 158 -9.95 -2.01 -16.66
C SER A 158 -10.76 -2.40 -15.42
N GLU A 159 -10.35 -3.46 -14.71
CA GLU A 159 -11.04 -3.88 -13.48
C GLU A 159 -10.82 -2.91 -12.32
N ALA A 160 -9.60 -2.36 -12.18
CA ALA A 160 -9.32 -1.30 -11.20
C ALA A 160 -10.23 -0.07 -11.41
N TYR A 161 -10.37 0.37 -12.66
CA TYR A 161 -11.23 1.50 -13.02
C TYR A 161 -12.71 1.21 -12.80
N LYS A 162 -13.18 -0.01 -13.05
CA LYS A 162 -14.58 -0.41 -12.74
C LYS A 162 -14.90 -0.22 -11.27
N ILE A 163 -14.01 -0.64 -10.37
CA ILE A 163 -14.20 -0.43 -8.92
C ILE A 163 -14.30 1.07 -8.61
N TYR A 164 -13.35 1.87 -9.11
CA TYR A 164 -13.38 3.32 -8.92
C TYR A 164 -14.67 3.97 -9.43
N THR A 165 -15.18 3.58 -10.60
CA THR A 165 -16.47 4.08 -11.08
C THR A 165 -17.65 3.63 -10.21
N GLY A 166 -17.55 2.45 -9.59
CA GLY A 166 -18.53 1.97 -8.61
C GLY A 166 -18.61 2.89 -7.39
N PHE A 167 -17.45 3.35 -6.90
CA PHE A 167 -17.33 4.31 -5.80
C PHE A 167 -18.00 5.66 -6.09
N GLN A 168 -18.13 6.06 -7.35
CA GLN A 168 -18.86 7.29 -7.71
C GLN A 168 -20.35 7.25 -7.35
N ASN A 169 -20.91 6.05 -7.12
CA ASN A 169 -22.29 5.87 -6.66
C ASN A 169 -22.44 5.97 -5.13
N PHE A 170 -21.34 6.09 -4.39
CA PHE A 170 -21.39 6.20 -2.93
C PHE A 170 -21.88 7.59 -2.52
N PRO A 171 -22.40 7.75 -1.28
CA PRO A 171 -22.77 9.06 -0.76
C PRO A 171 -21.61 10.05 -0.87
N PRO A 172 -21.86 11.34 -1.14
CA PRO A 172 -20.79 12.34 -1.31
C PRO A 172 -19.78 12.38 -0.15
N GLN A 173 -20.25 12.11 1.07
CA GLN A 173 -19.43 12.06 2.28
C GLN A 173 -18.35 10.95 2.26
N ALA A 174 -18.57 9.87 1.50
CA ALA A 174 -17.57 8.80 1.37
C ALA A 174 -16.28 9.27 0.67
N ARG A 175 -16.33 10.40 -0.06
CA ARG A 175 -15.16 11.01 -0.73
C ARG A 175 -14.19 11.67 0.24
N ASP A 176 -14.65 12.00 1.44
CA ASP A 176 -13.78 12.54 2.50
C ASP A 176 -12.93 11.43 3.14
N ASN A 177 -13.22 10.16 2.85
CA ASN A 177 -12.48 9.03 3.37
C ASN A 177 -11.12 8.89 2.70
N ILE A 178 -10.06 8.80 3.51
CA ILE A 178 -8.70 8.62 3.00
C ILE A 178 -8.52 7.41 2.07
N ILE A 179 -9.26 6.32 2.29
CA ILE A 179 -9.20 5.15 1.42
C ILE A 179 -9.72 5.50 0.01
N TYR A 180 -10.81 6.27 -0.07
CA TYR A 180 -11.33 6.76 -1.34
C TYR A 180 -10.26 7.63 -2.03
N GLN A 181 -9.69 8.58 -1.30
CA GLN A 181 -8.74 9.54 -1.86
C GLN A 181 -7.45 8.87 -2.36
N VAL A 182 -6.91 7.91 -1.60
CA VAL A 182 -5.76 7.10 -2.02
C VAL A 182 -6.09 6.30 -3.28
N LEU A 183 -7.23 5.60 -3.30
CA LEU A 183 -7.68 4.81 -4.45
C LEU A 183 -7.83 5.69 -5.70
N GLU A 184 -8.50 6.83 -5.57
CA GLU A 184 -8.68 7.81 -6.65
C GLU A 184 -7.32 8.31 -7.15
N SER A 185 -6.40 8.66 -6.25
CA SER A 185 -5.07 9.13 -6.61
C SER A 185 -4.28 8.12 -7.46
N TRP A 186 -4.34 6.83 -7.14
CA TRP A 186 -3.69 5.77 -7.92
C TRP A 186 -4.29 5.67 -9.32
N ILE A 187 -5.62 5.64 -9.40
CA ILE A 187 -6.32 5.56 -10.69
C ILE A 187 -6.01 6.78 -11.56
N LEU A 188 -6.07 7.99 -10.99
CA LEU A 188 -5.79 9.22 -11.72
C LEU A 188 -4.33 9.28 -12.21
N SER A 189 -3.37 8.90 -11.37
CA SER A 189 -1.95 8.89 -11.75
C SER A 189 -1.64 7.90 -12.89
N ILE A 190 -2.24 6.71 -12.86
CA ILE A 190 -2.03 5.67 -13.89
C ILE A 190 -2.80 5.98 -15.18
N LYS A 191 -4.00 6.58 -15.05
CA LYS A 191 -4.76 7.08 -16.22
C LYS A 191 -3.94 8.11 -17.02
N GLY A 192 -3.01 8.80 -16.37
CA GLY A 192 -2.20 9.85 -16.99
C GLY A 192 -3.04 11.09 -17.28
N GLU A 193 -2.60 11.94 -18.22
CA GLU A 193 -3.10 13.32 -18.42
C GLU A 193 -2.62 14.26 -17.29
N SER A 194 -2.15 15.45 -17.68
CA SER A 194 -1.56 16.40 -16.73
C SER A 194 -2.52 16.78 -15.60
N ASP A 195 -3.81 16.92 -15.89
CA ASP A 195 -4.82 17.28 -14.90
C ASP A 195 -5.04 16.15 -13.87
N ASN A 196 -5.12 14.90 -14.31
CA ASN A 196 -5.30 13.77 -13.38
C ASN A 196 -4.06 13.57 -12.50
N ILE A 197 -2.86 13.65 -13.10
CA ILE A 197 -1.61 13.53 -12.34
C ILE A 197 -1.47 14.71 -11.34
N SER A 198 -1.84 15.93 -11.75
CA SER A 198 -1.81 17.10 -10.85
C SER A 198 -2.80 16.93 -9.68
N ASN A 199 -4.01 16.42 -9.94
CA ASN A 199 -4.98 16.14 -8.88
C ASN A 199 -4.45 15.11 -7.88
N ALA A 200 -3.83 14.02 -8.36
CA ALA A 200 -3.20 13.03 -7.50
C ALA A 200 -2.00 13.63 -6.74
N PHE A 201 -1.20 14.48 -7.38
CA PHE A 201 -0.07 15.17 -6.77
C PHE A 201 -0.50 16.04 -5.59
N TYR A 202 -1.53 16.89 -5.77
CA TYR A 202 -1.99 17.79 -4.71
C TYR A 202 -2.48 17.04 -3.47
N PHE A 203 -3.10 15.87 -3.64
CA PHE A 203 -3.49 15.02 -2.53
C PHE A 203 -2.28 14.60 -1.68
N TYR A 204 -1.21 14.11 -2.30
CA TYR A 204 0.00 13.71 -1.56
C TYR A 204 0.80 14.90 -1.02
N ASP A 205 0.79 16.03 -1.71
CA ASP A 205 1.43 17.28 -1.25
C ASP A 205 0.74 17.82 0.01
N GLU A 206 -0.59 17.76 0.06
CA GLU A 206 -1.36 18.06 1.28
C GLU A 206 -0.98 17.12 2.42
N MET A 207 -0.87 15.81 2.17
CA MET A 207 -0.47 14.83 3.20
C MET A 207 0.93 15.11 3.76
N LEU A 208 1.84 15.62 2.94
CA LEU A 208 3.21 15.98 3.35
C LEU A 208 3.24 17.14 4.36
N SER A 209 2.17 17.94 4.46
CA SER A 209 2.03 18.98 5.49
C SER A 209 1.85 18.42 6.91
N SER A 210 1.56 17.13 7.04
CA SER A 210 1.52 16.44 8.32
C SER A 210 2.91 16.39 8.97
N ASP A 211 2.93 16.28 10.29
CA ASP A 211 4.17 16.04 11.01
C ASP A 211 4.58 14.56 10.94
N PHE A 212 5.84 14.28 10.62
CA PHE A 212 6.40 12.92 10.47
C PHE A 212 7.65 12.71 11.34
N GLU A 213 7.87 13.51 12.38
CA GLU A 213 9.09 13.46 13.20
C GLU A 213 9.43 12.03 13.68
N ASP A 214 8.43 11.30 14.17
CA ASP A 214 8.58 9.91 14.64
C ASP A 214 8.36 8.84 13.55
N ASP A 215 7.96 9.23 12.34
CA ASP A 215 7.53 8.32 11.28
C ASP A 215 8.22 8.64 9.93
N PRO A 216 9.55 8.51 9.84
CA PRO A 216 10.30 8.81 8.61
C PRO A 216 9.89 7.95 7.42
N GLN A 217 9.34 6.74 7.65
CA GLN A 217 8.80 5.87 6.60
C GLN A 217 7.63 6.52 5.87
N GLY A 218 6.66 7.08 6.59
CA GLY A 218 5.50 7.74 5.99
C GLY A 218 5.92 8.93 5.12
N LYS A 219 6.86 9.75 5.62
CA LYS A 219 7.42 10.87 4.87
C LYS A 219 8.17 10.40 3.61
N PHE A 220 8.99 9.36 3.74
CA PHE A 220 9.70 8.75 2.63
C PHE A 220 8.74 8.30 1.52
N ARG A 221 7.67 7.59 1.90
CA ARG A 221 6.67 7.06 0.97
C ARG A 221 5.96 8.18 0.19
N ILE A 222 5.49 9.21 0.89
CA ILE A 222 4.81 10.35 0.26
C ILE A 222 5.75 11.10 -0.68
N LEU A 223 6.98 11.39 -0.25
CA LEU A 223 7.97 12.04 -1.10
C LEU A 223 8.30 11.21 -2.35
N ASN A 224 8.41 9.88 -2.22
CA ASN A 224 8.67 9.00 -3.35
C ASN A 224 7.51 9.00 -4.36
N VAL A 225 6.26 9.02 -3.89
CA VAL A 225 5.08 9.19 -4.75
C VAL A 225 5.11 10.53 -5.48
N LEU A 226 5.36 11.64 -4.77
CA LEU A 226 5.49 12.96 -5.37
C LEU A 226 6.63 13.01 -6.39
N PHE A 227 7.75 12.34 -6.12
CA PHE A 227 8.87 12.25 -7.04
C PHE A 227 8.46 11.59 -8.37
N VAL A 228 7.75 10.46 -8.31
CA VAL A 228 7.23 9.77 -9.50
C VAL A 228 6.26 10.65 -10.29
N MET A 229 5.27 11.25 -9.61
CA MET A 229 4.29 12.12 -10.27
C MET A 229 4.93 13.35 -10.92
N THR A 230 5.95 13.92 -10.28
CA THR A 230 6.71 15.06 -10.79
C THR A 230 7.53 14.68 -12.03
N MET A 231 8.10 13.47 -12.06
CA MET A 231 8.72 12.90 -13.27
C MET A 231 7.69 12.70 -14.39
N GLN A 232 6.50 12.19 -14.08
CA GLN A 232 5.41 12.03 -15.07
C GLN A 232 4.97 13.37 -15.68
N LEU A 233 4.94 14.44 -14.88
CA LEU A 233 4.69 15.82 -15.32
C LEU A 233 5.87 16.46 -16.06
N LYS A 234 7.03 15.78 -16.12
CA LYS A 234 8.28 16.26 -16.75
C LYS A 234 8.88 17.51 -16.06
N HIS A 235 8.56 17.71 -14.79
CA HIS A 235 9.09 18.79 -13.96
C HIS A 235 10.42 18.35 -13.32
N LEU A 236 11.44 18.11 -14.16
CA LEU A 236 12.70 17.48 -13.74
C LEU A 236 13.47 18.26 -12.65
N PRO A 237 13.54 19.61 -12.67
CA PRO A 237 14.17 20.37 -11.58
C PRO A 237 13.48 20.12 -10.22
N GLU A 238 12.16 20.11 -10.18
CA GLU A 238 11.36 19.86 -8.99
C GLU A 238 11.52 18.40 -8.52
N ALA A 239 11.59 17.46 -9.45
CA ALA A 239 11.90 16.05 -9.14
C ALA A 239 13.29 15.91 -8.50
N LYS A 240 14.27 16.70 -8.93
CA LYS A 240 15.61 16.72 -8.31
C LYS A 240 15.56 17.21 -6.86
N GLU A 241 14.76 18.24 -6.57
CA GLU A 241 14.58 18.72 -5.20
C GLU A 241 13.89 17.69 -4.30
N LEU A 242 12.86 17.00 -4.80
CA LEU A 242 12.23 15.88 -4.08
C LEU A 242 13.24 14.75 -3.81
N LEU A 243 14.06 14.39 -4.80
CA LEU A 243 15.12 13.40 -4.63
C LEU A 243 16.13 13.82 -3.55
N ASN A 244 16.51 15.11 -3.49
CA ASN A 244 17.39 15.63 -2.45
C ASN A 244 16.76 15.52 -1.05
N GLN A 245 15.45 15.82 -0.94
CA GLN A 245 14.71 15.68 0.31
C GLN A 245 14.62 14.22 0.77
N ILE A 246 14.33 13.29 -0.14
CA ILE A 246 14.30 11.84 0.16
C ILE A 246 15.66 11.38 0.68
N ASN A 247 16.74 11.74 -0.01
CA ASN A 247 18.10 11.37 0.42
C ASN A 247 18.45 11.97 1.79
N ALA A 248 18.00 13.18 2.09
CA ALA A 248 18.24 13.83 3.38
C ALA A 248 17.56 13.11 4.56
N LEU A 249 16.48 12.35 4.32
CA LEU A 249 15.87 11.52 5.37
C LEU A 249 16.79 10.39 5.83
N ASN A 250 17.75 9.96 5.00
CA ASN A 250 18.61 8.81 5.26
C ASN A 250 17.84 7.54 5.70
N TYR A 251 16.60 7.38 5.22
CA TYR A 251 15.76 6.25 5.56
C TYR A 251 16.28 4.97 4.88
N LYS A 252 16.40 3.88 5.64
CA LYS A 252 16.95 2.58 5.21
C LYS A 252 16.00 1.40 5.44
N GLY A 253 14.71 1.68 5.67
CA GLY A 253 13.71 0.64 5.91
C GLY A 253 13.14 0.03 4.61
N ASN A 254 11.92 -0.48 4.68
CA ASN A 254 11.23 -1.10 3.53
C ASN A 254 11.00 -0.10 2.38
N GLU A 255 10.72 -0.60 1.17
CA GLU A 255 10.40 0.20 -0.05
C GLU A 255 11.59 0.94 -0.70
N ASN A 256 12.81 0.66 -0.25
CA ASN A 256 14.01 1.20 -0.91
C ASN A 256 14.20 0.66 -2.34
N ASP A 257 13.70 -0.54 -2.64
CA ASP A 257 13.83 -1.17 -3.97
C ASP A 257 13.03 -0.40 -5.04
N ASP A 258 11.77 -0.06 -4.75
CA ASP A 258 10.93 0.74 -5.65
C ASP A 258 11.55 2.14 -5.86
N PHE A 259 12.14 2.71 -4.80
CA PHE A 259 12.86 3.98 -4.92
C PHE A 259 14.10 3.87 -5.81
N LEU A 260 14.89 2.81 -5.72
CA LEU A 260 16.01 2.54 -6.64
C LEU A 260 15.53 2.45 -8.09
N ALA A 261 14.41 1.77 -8.34
CA ALA A 261 13.81 1.70 -9.68
C ALA A 261 13.35 3.09 -10.19
N ASN A 262 12.80 3.92 -9.32
CA ASN A 262 12.46 5.31 -9.66
C ASN A 262 13.72 6.14 -9.98
N GLN A 263 14.82 5.92 -9.25
CA GLN A 263 16.11 6.56 -9.53
C GLN A 263 16.71 6.14 -10.87
N VAL A 264 16.58 4.87 -11.27
CA VAL A 264 16.99 4.40 -12.61
C VAL A 264 16.28 5.20 -13.70
N THR A 265 14.96 5.35 -13.58
CA THR A 265 14.15 6.14 -14.52
C THR A 265 14.61 7.60 -14.54
N PHE A 266 14.80 8.21 -13.38
CA PHE A 266 15.25 9.59 -13.27
C PHE A 266 16.65 9.81 -13.88
N ASP A 267 17.56 8.86 -13.70
CA ASP A 267 18.93 8.94 -14.23
C ASP A 267 18.96 8.84 -15.77
N TYR A 268 18.10 8.01 -16.37
CA TYR A 268 17.88 8.04 -17.81
C TYR A 268 17.37 9.41 -18.30
N LEU A 269 16.42 10.01 -17.57
CA LEU A 269 15.81 11.29 -17.94
C LEU A 269 16.74 12.50 -17.77
N THR A 270 17.71 12.44 -16.86
CA THR A 270 18.52 13.60 -16.48
C THR A 270 20.01 13.47 -16.78
N ASN A 271 20.54 12.24 -16.80
CA ASN A 271 21.97 11.96 -16.95
C ASN A 271 22.28 10.97 -18.08
N ASN A 272 21.32 10.70 -18.98
CA ASN A 272 21.46 9.70 -20.04
C ASN A 272 21.86 8.30 -19.54
N GLY A 273 21.47 7.95 -18.32
CA GLY A 273 21.72 6.62 -17.74
C GLY A 273 23.13 6.40 -17.19
N ALA A 274 23.89 7.46 -16.92
CA ALA A 274 25.27 7.38 -16.44
C ALA A 274 25.46 6.54 -15.16
N ASN A 275 24.44 6.44 -14.30
CA ASN A 275 24.51 5.72 -13.02
C ASN A 275 23.62 4.46 -13.00
N VAL A 276 22.94 4.13 -14.12
CA VAL A 276 21.93 3.07 -14.14
C VAL A 276 22.52 1.70 -13.82
N GLU A 277 23.72 1.38 -14.32
CA GLU A 277 24.37 0.08 -14.05
C GLU A 277 24.58 -0.13 -12.53
N SER A 278 25.07 0.88 -11.82
CA SER A 278 25.24 0.82 -10.36
C SER A 278 23.91 0.73 -9.62
N LEU A 279 22.88 1.44 -10.09
CA LEU A 279 21.55 1.41 -9.46
C LEU A 279 20.87 0.04 -9.65
N LEU A 280 20.99 -0.56 -10.84
CA LEU A 280 20.46 -1.89 -11.12
C LEU A 280 21.22 -2.96 -10.33
N GLN A 281 22.54 -2.84 -10.20
CA GLN A 281 23.31 -3.76 -9.36
C GLN A 281 22.85 -3.70 -7.90
N HIS A 282 22.67 -2.51 -7.33
CA HIS A 282 22.15 -2.38 -5.96
C HIS A 282 20.74 -2.96 -5.83
N LEU A 283 19.88 -2.78 -6.84
CA LEU A 283 18.54 -3.34 -6.86
C LEU A 283 18.55 -4.87 -6.94
N GLU A 284 19.45 -5.46 -7.72
CA GLU A 284 19.63 -6.92 -7.80
C GLU A 284 20.13 -7.51 -6.47
N GLU A 285 21.04 -6.80 -5.79
CA GLU A 285 21.54 -7.17 -4.46
C GLU A 285 20.45 -7.12 -3.38
N SER A 286 19.53 -6.15 -3.45
CA SER A 286 18.47 -6.00 -2.45
C SER A 286 17.21 -6.81 -2.75
N ASN A 287 16.80 -6.88 -4.01
CA ASN A 287 15.57 -7.52 -4.46
C ASN A 287 15.71 -8.05 -5.91
N PRO A 288 16.24 -9.27 -6.10
CA PRO A 288 16.46 -9.85 -7.42
C PRO A 288 15.15 -10.19 -8.16
N GLU A 289 14.01 -10.23 -7.47
CA GLU A 289 12.69 -10.48 -8.05
C GLU A 289 11.92 -9.19 -8.39
N HIS A 290 12.56 -8.02 -8.27
CA HIS A 290 11.90 -6.75 -8.54
C HIS A 290 11.42 -6.65 -10.00
N GLN A 291 10.19 -6.13 -10.21
CA GLN A 291 9.53 -6.11 -11.53
C GLN A 291 10.39 -5.43 -12.62
N LEU A 292 11.10 -4.35 -12.29
CA LEU A 292 12.02 -3.69 -13.22
C LEU A 292 13.10 -4.64 -13.78
N LEU A 293 13.66 -5.52 -12.95
CA LEU A 293 14.69 -6.48 -13.37
C LEU A 293 14.09 -7.56 -14.25
N ALA A 294 12.90 -8.06 -13.89
CA ALA A 294 12.16 -9.02 -14.71
C ALA A 294 11.83 -8.45 -16.10
N ASP A 295 11.32 -7.22 -16.16
CA ASP A 295 10.99 -6.53 -17.40
C ASP A 295 12.23 -6.29 -18.27
N LEU A 296 13.37 -5.93 -17.65
CA LEU A 296 14.62 -5.71 -18.35
C LEU A 296 15.12 -7.02 -18.97
N ALA A 297 15.17 -8.10 -18.20
CA ALA A 297 15.59 -9.41 -18.67
C ALA A 297 14.69 -9.92 -19.82
N GLU A 298 13.36 -9.72 -19.73
CA GLU A 298 12.44 -10.07 -20.81
C GLU A 298 12.73 -9.27 -22.09
N LYS A 299 13.00 -7.96 -21.97
CA LYS A 299 13.29 -7.09 -23.11
C LYS A 299 14.64 -7.41 -23.75
N GLU A 300 15.66 -7.70 -22.95
CA GLU A 300 16.98 -8.13 -23.42
C GLU A 300 16.88 -9.45 -24.20
N ALA A 301 16.20 -10.45 -23.65
CA ALA A 301 15.99 -11.73 -24.33
C ALA A 301 15.26 -11.56 -25.68
N LYS A 302 14.23 -10.71 -25.73
CA LYS A 302 13.53 -10.38 -26.99
C LYS A 302 14.44 -9.65 -27.99
N PHE A 303 15.30 -8.76 -27.51
CA PHE A 303 16.25 -8.06 -28.37
C PHE A 303 17.26 -9.04 -28.98
N ASP A 304 17.80 -9.96 -28.17
CA ASP A 304 18.74 -10.99 -28.63
C ASP A 304 18.10 -11.96 -29.64
N GLU A 305 16.83 -12.31 -29.46
CA GLU A 305 16.07 -13.09 -30.44
C GLU A 305 15.98 -12.36 -31.79
N ILE A 306 15.67 -11.06 -31.75
CA ILE A 306 15.60 -10.21 -32.95
C ILE A 306 16.99 -10.15 -33.61
N VAL A 307 18.05 -9.86 -32.86
CA VAL A 307 19.42 -9.79 -33.39
C VAL A 307 19.80 -11.11 -34.05
N SER A 308 19.54 -12.24 -33.39
CA SER A 308 19.83 -13.58 -33.93
C SER A 308 19.09 -13.86 -35.23
N LYS A 309 17.85 -13.38 -35.37
CA LYS A 309 17.04 -13.53 -36.59
C LYS A 309 17.58 -12.72 -37.78
N TYR A 310 18.24 -11.59 -37.53
CA TYR A 310 18.74 -10.68 -38.57
C TYR A 310 20.26 -10.70 -38.77
N GLN A 311 21.01 -11.41 -37.92
CA GLN A 311 22.40 -11.73 -38.19
C GLN A 311 22.44 -12.69 -39.39
N THR A 312 22.88 -12.16 -40.52
CA THR A 312 23.12 -12.98 -41.72
C THR A 312 24.17 -14.03 -41.39
N ALA A 313 23.85 -15.30 -41.69
CA ALA A 313 24.82 -16.38 -41.62
C ALA A 313 26.04 -15.97 -42.45
N THR A 314 27.12 -15.63 -41.74
CA THR A 314 28.41 -15.26 -42.34
C THR A 314 29.24 -16.52 -42.54
#